data_AF-A0A081EUU2-F1
#
_entry.id   AF-A0A081EUU2-F1
#
_cell.length_a   1.000
_cell.length_b   1.000
_cell.length_c   1.000
_cell.angle_alpha   90.00
_cell.angle_beta   90.00
_cell.angle_gamma   90.00
#
_symmetry.space_group_name_H-M   'P 1'
#
loop_
_entity.id
_entity.type
_entity.pdbx_description
1 polymer ?
#
loop_
_entity_poly.entity_id
_entity_poly.type
_entity_poly.pdbx_seq_one_letter_code
_entity_poly.pdbx_strand_id
1 'polypeptide(L)' 'MRSFADPETHFAIVPSDSPITVDGYAKGEPKRLECDECGAQVLIDGPEEHQTTIDNLPHDRDCPQRGVASRYYEERFVR' A
#
# COMPACT_ATOMS: atom_id res chain seq x y z
N MET A 1 16.49 -6.19 0.66
CA MET A 1 15.16 -5.56 0.71
C MET A 1 15.29 -4.32 1.56
N ARG A 2 14.39 -3.35 1.39
CA ARG A 2 14.33 -2.15 2.23
C ARG A 2 13.23 -2.37 3.27
N SER A 3 13.40 -1.82 4.47
CA SER A 3 12.35 -1.87 5.49
C SER A 3 11.15 -1.00 5.09
N PHE A 4 9.91 -1.45 5.33
CA PHE A 4 8.73 -0.58 5.20
C PHE A 4 8.79 0.64 6.13
N ALA A 5 9.53 0.53 7.24
CA ALA A 5 9.76 1.60 8.20
C ALA A 5 11.06 2.38 7.96
N ASP A 6 11.73 2.18 6.83
CA ASP A 6 12.86 3.01 6.42
C ASP A 6 12.37 4.45 6.13
N PRO A 7 13.07 5.50 6.59
CA PRO A 7 12.63 6.88 6.37
C PRO A 7 12.58 7.28 4.89
N GLU A 8 13.25 6.56 3.98
CA GLU A 8 13.16 6.78 2.53
C GLU A 8 12.07 5.94 1.85
N THR A 9 11.25 5.21 2.62
CA THR A 9 10.09 4.46 2.13
C THR A 9 8.82 5.28 2.32
N HIS A 10 8.21 5.74 1.22
CA HIS A 10 7.10 6.69 1.25
C HIS A 10 5.81 6.06 0.68
N PHE A 11 4.73 6.13 1.46
CA PHE A 11 3.39 5.68 1.08
C PHE A 11 2.36 6.68 1.57
N ALA A 12 1.29 6.86 0.79
CA ALA A 12 0.17 7.71 1.13
C ALA A 12 -1.09 6.91 1.45
N ILE A 13 -1.85 7.39 2.43
CA ILE A 13 -3.27 7.02 2.57
C ILE A 13 -4.06 8.01 1.72
N VAL A 14 -4.69 7.51 0.66
CA VAL A 14 -5.51 8.30 -0.27
C VAL A 14 -6.97 8.18 0.12
N PRO A 15 -7.62 9.27 0.57
CA PRO A 15 -9.04 9.25 0.91
C PRO A 15 -9.95 9.15 -0.33
N SER A 16 -11.21 8.78 -0.12
CA SER A 16 -12.24 8.92 -1.16
C SER A 16 -12.56 10.41 -1.41
N ASP A 17 -12.54 10.81 -2.67
CA ASP A 17 -12.93 12.14 -3.13
C ASP A 17 -14.34 12.17 -3.75
N SER A 18 -14.94 11.00 -3.94
CA SER A 18 -16.17 10.78 -4.67
C SER A 18 -17.38 10.71 -3.73
N PRO A 19 -18.61 10.91 -4.25
CA PRO A 19 -19.82 10.64 -3.47
C PRO A 19 -19.91 9.15 -3.10
N ILE A 20 -20.45 8.86 -1.91
CA ILE A 20 -20.61 7.48 -1.38
C ILE A 20 -21.37 6.53 -2.32
N THR A 21 -22.24 7.07 -3.19
CA THR A 21 -22.99 6.28 -4.18
C THR A 21 -22.14 5.77 -5.34
N VAL A 22 -20.92 6.28 -5.51
CA VAL A 22 -20.02 5.93 -6.62
C VAL A 22 -19.12 4.76 -6.24
N ASP A 23 -18.53 4.81 -5.04
CA ASP A 23 -17.50 3.86 -4.64
C ASP A 23 -17.74 3.21 -3.27
N GLY A 24 -18.82 3.56 -2.58
CA GLY A 24 -19.19 2.98 -1.28
C GLY A 24 -18.50 3.60 -0.07
N TYR A 25 -17.62 4.60 -0.25
CA TYR A 25 -16.88 5.24 0.85
C TYR A 25 -17.45 6.62 1.17
N ALA A 26 -17.46 7.00 2.46
CA ALA A 26 -17.76 8.37 2.81
C ALA A 26 -16.69 9.32 2.25
N LYS A 27 -17.08 10.53 1.85
CA LYS A 27 -16.11 11.51 1.33
C LYS A 27 -15.10 11.86 2.42
N GLY A 28 -13.81 11.73 2.08
CA GLY A 28 -12.69 11.94 3.00
C GLY A 28 -12.33 10.71 3.85
N GLU A 29 -13.05 9.60 3.70
CA GLU A 29 -12.70 8.33 4.35
C GLU A 29 -11.43 7.74 3.72
N PRO A 30 -10.47 7.23 4.51
CA PRO A 30 -9.33 6.47 4.00
C PRO A 30 -9.79 5.35 3.08
N LYS A 31 -9.37 5.40 1.81
CA LYS A 31 -9.84 4.43 0.80
C LYS A 31 -8.72 3.51 0.37
N ARG A 32 -7.54 4.08 0.11
CA ARG A 32 -6.43 3.36 -0.52
C ARG A 32 -5.12 3.63 0.17
N LEU A 33 -4.26 2.63 0.15
CA LEU A 33 -2.84 2.78 0.36
C LEU A 33 -2.18 2.89 -1.01
N GLU A 34 -1.32 3.89 -1.21
CA GLU A 34 -0.66 4.19 -2.48
C GLU A 34 0.85 4.35 -2.30
N CYS A 35 1.62 3.86 -3.27
CA CYS A 35 3.06 4.08 -3.36
C CYS A 35 3.36 5.41 -4.05
N ASP A 36 4.09 6.30 -3.37
CA ASP A 36 4.40 7.64 -3.89
C ASP A 36 5.35 7.63 -5.10
N GLU A 37 6.09 6.53 -5.31
CA GLU A 37 7.10 6.39 -6.38
C GLU A 37 6.52 5.87 -7.70
N CYS A 38 5.51 4.99 -7.66
CA CYS A 38 4.94 4.37 -8.87
C CYS A 38 3.41 4.43 -8.97
N GLY A 39 2.72 4.96 -7.96
CA GLY A 39 1.26 5.06 -7.95
C GLY A 39 0.52 3.73 -7.78
N ALA A 40 1.24 2.62 -7.56
CA ALA A 40 0.64 1.34 -7.21
C ALA A 40 -0.22 1.51 -5.96
N GLN A 41 -1.44 0.97 -6.00
CA GLN A 41 -2.44 1.22 -4.95
C GLN A 41 -3.36 0.03 -4.74
N VAL A 42 -3.84 -0.11 -3.50
CA VAL A 42 -4.78 -1.16 -3.07
C VAL A 42 -5.84 -0.55 -2.16
N LEU A 43 -7.03 -1.15 -2.09
CA LEU A 43 -8.05 -0.75 -1.12
C LEU A 43 -7.60 -1.15 0.29
N ILE A 44 -7.84 -0.28 1.27
CA ILE A 44 -7.55 -0.57 2.69
C ILE A 44 -8.59 -1.56 3.23
N ASP A 45 -9.87 -1.27 2.99
CA ASP A 45 -11.02 -2.05 3.45
C ASP A 45 -11.92 -2.39 2.25
N GLY A 46 -11.39 -3.17 1.31
CA GLY A 46 -12.09 -3.58 0.08
C GLY A 46 -12.85 -4.92 0.20
N PRO A 47 -13.54 -5.36 -0.86
CA PRO A 47 -14.21 -6.67 -0.91
C PRO A 47 -13.26 -7.87 -0.71
N GLU A 48 -11.97 -7.66 -0.95
CA GLU A 48 -10.91 -8.64 -0.73
C GLU A 48 -10.38 -8.61 0.72
N GLU A 49 -11.03 -7.85 1.61
CA GLU A 49 -10.63 -7.62 3.00
C GLU A 49 -9.19 -7.07 3.12
N HIS A 50 -8.55 -7.28 4.27
CA HIS A 50 -7.17 -6.86 4.58
C HIS A 50 -6.12 -7.79 3.97
N GLN A 51 -6.42 -8.48 2.87
CA GLN A 51 -5.50 -9.45 2.26
C GLN A 51 -4.30 -8.77 1.61
N THR A 52 -4.34 -7.45 1.43
CA THR A 52 -3.21 -6.71 0.85
C THR A 52 -2.48 -5.88 1.90
N THR A 53 -1.17 -6.07 1.95
CA THR A 53 -0.24 -5.36 2.82
C THR A 53 0.70 -4.48 1.99
N ILE A 54 1.44 -3.57 2.63
CA ILE A 54 2.40 -2.66 1.98
C ILE A 54 3.38 -3.43 1.06
N ASP A 55 3.82 -4.61 1.48
CA ASP A 55 4.74 -5.50 0.75
C ASP A 55 4.10 -6.20 -0.47
N ASN A 56 2.77 -6.22 -0.56
CA ASN A 56 1.99 -6.85 -1.63
C ASN A 56 1.38 -5.84 -2.62
N LEU A 57 1.77 -4.56 -2.54
CA LEU A 57 1.37 -3.56 -3.53
C LEU A 57 1.82 -3.99 -4.94
N PRO A 58 0.97 -3.84 -5.97
CA PRO A 58 1.27 -4.22 -7.35
C PRO A 58 2.20 -3.20 -8.00
N HIS A 59 3.43 -3.11 -7.50
CA HIS A 59 4.44 -2.17 -7.97
C HIS A 59 4.80 -2.38 -9.44
N ASP A 60 5.14 -1.28 -10.10
CA ASP A 60 5.88 -1.33 -11.36
C ASP A 60 7.18 -2.12 -11.18
N ARG A 61 7.57 -2.82 -12.25
CA ARG A 61 8.75 -3.70 -12.25
C ARG A 61 10.01 -2.99 -11.75
N ASP A 62 10.15 -1.72 -12.14
CA ASP A 62 11.36 -0.93 -11.93
C ASP A 62 11.19 0.09 -10.78
N CYS A 63 10.14 -0.05 -9.94
CA CYS A 63 9.90 0.82 -8.79
C CYS A 63 10.97 0.64 -7.70
N PRO A 64 11.58 1.73 -7.19
CA PRO A 64 12.64 1.65 -6.18
C PRO A 64 12.16 1.14 -4.82
N GLN A 65 10.86 1.25 -4.53
CA GLN A 65 10.23 0.72 -3.31
C GLN A 65 9.66 -0.69 -3.50
N ARG A 66 9.86 -1.33 -4.66
CA ARG A 66 9.42 -2.70 -4.89
C ARG A 66 10.14 -3.66 -3.94
N GLY A 67 9.38 -4.46 -3.19
CA GLY A 67 9.93 -5.44 -2.25
C GLY A 67 10.40 -4.82 -0.94
N VAL A 68 9.74 -3.75 -0.49
CA VAL A 68 9.82 -3.34 0.91
C VAL A 68 9.25 -4.45 1.79
N ALA A 69 9.95 -4.81 2.86
CA ALA A 69 9.54 -5.88 3.77
C ALA A 69 9.73 -5.45 5.22
N SER A 70 9.13 -6.18 6.15
CA SER A 70 9.46 -5.99 7.58
C SER A 70 10.79 -6.65 7.92
N ARG A 71 11.51 -6.10 8.92
CA ARG A 71 12.72 -6.77 9.45
C ARG A 71 12.44 -8.21 9.87
N TYR A 72 11.30 -8.45 10.51
CA TYR A 72 10.84 -9.79 10.89
C TYR A 72 10.70 -10.72 9.68
N TYR A 73 10.08 -10.26 8.59
CA TYR A 73 9.89 -11.05 7.38
C TYR A 73 11.24 -11.40 6.74
N GLU A 74 12.13 -10.42 6.61
CA GLU A 74 13.49 -10.63 6.09
C GLU A 74 14.25 -11.69 6.90
N GLU A 75 14.22 -11.58 8.24
CA GLU A 75 14.91 -12.52 9.14
C GLU A 75 14.35 -13.94 9.07
N ARG A 76 13.03 -14.11 8.88
CA ARG A 76 12.35 -15.39 9.00
C ARG A 76 12.22 -16.17 7.70
N PHE A 77 12.15 -15.48 6.55
CA PHE A 77 11.74 -16.07 5.28
C PHE A 77 12.69 -15.83 4.09
N VAL A 78 13.58 -14.84 4.15
CA VAL A 78 14.51 -14.53 3.05
C VAL A 78 15.90 -15.14 3.27
N ARG A 79 16.27 -15.33 4.54
CA ARG A 79 17.62 -15.70 4.97
C ARG A 79 17.93 -17.19 4.84
#